data_AF-A0AAW6U1U2-F1
#
_entry.id   AF-A0AAW6U1U2-F1
#
_cell.length_a   1.000
_cell.length_b   1.000
_cell.length_c   1.000
_cell.angle_alpha   90.00
_cell.angle_beta   90.00
_cell.angle_gamma   90.00
#
_symmetry.space_group_name_H-M   'P 1'
#
loop_
_entity.id
_entity.type
_entity.pdbx_description
1 polymer ?
#
loop_
_entity_poly.entity_id
_entity_poly.type
_entity_poly.pdbx_seq_one_letter_code
_entity_poly.pdbx_strand_id
1 'polypeptide(L)'
;MSEARRSGFILVYVIMLLAITAVVMLVLTEGANTMLFQADATYLQALDRNLAASGLAWARHQAARGEPATAGPLSLDASLLGDSRAVLAVEIAMRGDAAECRIETSAAKGRQSISKARQYVLSAR
;
A
#
# COMPACT_ATOMS: atom_id res chain seq x y z
N MET A 1 8.95 3.54 -62.79
CA MET A 1 9.68 4.06 -61.61
C MET A 1 10.92 3.20 -61.42
N SER A 2 12.12 3.77 -61.22
CA SER A 2 13.32 2.95 -61.00
C SER A 2 13.24 2.23 -59.66
N GLU A 3 13.81 1.03 -59.60
CA GLU A 3 13.76 0.13 -58.45
C GLU A 3 14.33 0.79 -57.17
N ALA A 4 15.40 1.58 -57.32
CA ALA A 4 15.98 2.39 -56.25
C ALA A 4 15.00 3.40 -55.63
N ARG A 5 14.13 4.02 -56.45
CA ARG A 5 13.14 5.00 -55.98
C ARG A 5 12.01 4.32 -55.18
N ARG A 6 11.62 3.11 -55.58
CA ARG A 6 10.61 2.29 -54.88
C ARG A 6 11.16 1.77 -53.56
N SER A 7 12.39 1.25 -53.55
CA SER A 7 13.04 0.77 -52.33
C SER A 7 13.29 1.89 -51.31
N GLY A 8 13.69 3.08 -51.77
CA GLY A 8 13.83 4.26 -50.90
C GLY A 8 12.49 4.69 -50.27
N PHE A 9 11.40 4.67 -51.03
CA PHE A 9 10.08 5.00 -50.51
C PHE A 9 9.60 4.00 -49.44
N ILE A 10 9.80 2.70 -49.69
CA ILE A 10 9.47 1.64 -48.72
C ILE A 10 10.30 1.82 -47.45
N LEU A 11 11.59 2.12 -47.57
CA LEU A 11 12.47 2.35 -46.43
C LEU A 11 11.98 3.52 -45.56
N VAL A 12 11.63 4.65 -46.17
CA VAL A 12 11.06 5.81 -45.44
C VAL A 12 9.78 5.43 -44.71
N TYR A 13 8.91 4.65 -45.37
CA TYR A 13 7.66 4.19 -44.76
C TYR A 13 7.90 3.28 -43.55
N VAL A 14 8.87 2.36 -43.65
CA VAL A 14 9.26 1.48 -42.54
C VAL A 14 9.82 2.29 -41.37
N ILE A 15 10.71 3.26 -41.65
CA ILE A 15 11.27 4.13 -40.61
C ILE A 15 10.15 4.93 -39.92
N MET A 16 9.20 5.46 -40.69
CA MET A 16 8.05 6.17 -40.14
C MET A 16 7.18 5.26 -39.24
N LEU A 17 6.92 4.03 -39.66
CA LEU A 17 6.18 3.05 -38.85
C LEU A 17 6.90 2.71 -37.55
N LEU A 18 8.22 2.51 -37.60
CA LEU A 18 9.04 2.26 -36.41
C LEU A 18 9.00 3.46 -35.45
N ALA A 19 9.12 4.68 -35.98
CA ALA A 19 9.05 5.90 -35.18
C ALA A 19 7.69 6.06 -34.47
N ILE A 20 6.57 5.83 -35.18
CA ILE A 20 5.23 5.89 -34.60
C ILE A 20 5.07 4.82 -33.51
N THR A 21 5.51 3.59 -33.79
CA THR A 21 5.44 2.48 -32.82
C THR A 21 6.25 2.79 -31.56
N ALA A 22 7.44 3.38 -31.70
CA ALA A 22 8.27 3.77 -30.58
C ALA A 22 7.58 4.82 -29.69
N VAL A 23 6.91 5.82 -30.28
CA VAL A 23 6.14 6.82 -29.52
C VAL A 23 4.98 6.18 -28.75
N VAL A 24 4.23 5.28 -29.40
CA VAL A 24 3.11 4.57 -28.74
C VAL A 24 3.61 3.73 -27.57
N MET A 25 4.70 2.99 -27.76
CA MET A 25 5.31 2.20 -26.68
C MET A 25 5.77 3.07 -25.51
N LEU A 26 6.32 4.26 -25.78
CA LEU A 26 6.74 5.20 -24.75
C LEU A 26 5.55 5.64 -23.88
N VAL A 27 4.45 6.07 -24.50
CA VAL A 27 3.24 6.50 -23.76
C VAL A 27 2.64 5.33 -22.96
N LEU A 28 2.56 4.14 -23.55
CA LEU A 28 2.05 2.95 -22.85
C LEU A 28 2.93 2.58 -21.65
N THR A 29 4.25 2.69 -21.79
CA THR A 29 5.20 2.38 -20.71
C THR A 29 5.05 3.37 -19.55
N GLU A 30 4.93 4.66 -19.83
CA GLU A 30 4.67 5.67 -18.80
C GLU A 30 3.32 5.43 -18.11
N GLY A 31 2.27 5.14 -18.89
CA GLY A 31 0.96 4.79 -18.35
C GLY A 31 1.02 3.58 -17.41
N ALA A 32 1.66 2.49 -17.84
CA ALA A 32 1.81 1.29 -17.03
C ALA A 32 2.56 1.55 -15.71
N ASN A 33 3.62 2.36 -15.75
CA ASN A 33 4.38 2.73 -14.56
C ASN A 33 3.53 3.54 -13.57
N THR A 34 2.72 4.49 -14.05
CA THR A 34 1.81 5.24 -13.18
C THR A 34 0.74 4.34 -12.56
N MET A 35 0.21 3.38 -13.33
CA MET A 35 -0.79 2.43 -12.84
C MET A 35 -0.21 1.49 -11.78
N LEU A 36 1.02 1.00 -11.96
CA LEU A 36 1.73 0.21 -10.96
C LEU A 36 1.95 1.00 -9.67
N PHE A 37 2.37 2.26 -9.77
CA PHE A 37 2.55 3.13 -8.61
C PHE A 37 1.24 3.36 -7.84
N GLN A 38 0.13 3.55 -8.55
CA GLN A 38 -1.20 3.69 -7.94
C GLN A 38 -1.67 2.37 -7.32
N ALA A 39 -1.43 1.23 -7.97
CA ALA A 39 -1.76 -0.08 -7.44
C ALA A 39 -1.02 -0.34 -6.11
N ASP A 40 0.27 -0.03 -6.03
CA ASP A 40 1.03 -0.15 -4.78
C ASP A 40 0.51 0.78 -3.68
N ALA A 41 0.12 2.01 -4.03
CA ALA A 41 -0.48 2.94 -3.08
C ALA A 41 -1.82 2.44 -2.53
N THR A 42 -2.69 1.93 -3.39
CA THR A 42 -3.99 1.35 -2.97
C THR A 42 -3.80 0.09 -2.14
N TYR A 43 -2.81 -0.75 -2.47
CA TYR A 43 -2.43 -1.91 -1.68
C TYR A 43 -1.98 -1.50 -0.27
N LEU A 44 -1.06 -0.55 -0.14
CA LEU A 44 -0.61 -0.05 1.16
C LEU A 44 -1.75 0.55 1.99
N GLN A 45 -2.69 1.26 1.33
CA GLN A 45 -3.86 1.80 2.00
C GLN A 45 -4.83 0.72 2.49
N ALA A 46 -5.03 -0.36 1.71
CA ALA A 46 -5.84 -1.49 2.12
C ALA A 46 -5.19 -2.24 3.30
N LEU A 47 -3.87 -2.44 3.25
CA LEU A 47 -3.10 -3.07 4.31
C LEU A 47 -3.19 -2.26 5.62
N ASP A 48 -2.98 -0.94 5.56
CA ASP A 48 -3.15 -0.02 6.69
C ASP A 48 -4.55 -0.12 7.33
N ARG A 49 -5.61 -0.15 6.51
CA ARG A 49 -7.00 -0.29 6.99
C ARG A 49 -7.24 -1.65 7.66
N ASN A 50 -6.74 -2.73 7.07
CA ASN A 50 -6.89 -4.07 7.62
C ASN A 50 -6.12 -4.23 8.94
N LEU A 51 -4.87 -3.74 9.02
CA LEU A 51 -4.09 -3.76 10.26
C LEU A 51 -4.78 -2.98 11.37
N ALA A 52 -5.30 -1.79 11.06
CA ALA A 52 -6.03 -0.99 12.04
C ALA A 52 -7.33 -1.66 12.50
N ALA A 53 -8.09 -2.26 11.59
CA ALA A 53 -9.31 -2.99 11.92
C ALA A 53 -9.02 -4.21 12.79
N SER A 54 -7.99 -4.99 12.47
CA SER A 54 -7.55 -6.15 13.26
C SER A 54 -7.04 -5.75 14.63
N GLY A 55 -6.20 -4.71 14.72
CA GLY A 55 -5.71 -4.17 16.00
C GLY A 55 -6.85 -3.68 16.89
N LEU A 56 -7.86 -3.01 16.29
CA LEU A 56 -9.02 -2.53 17.02
C LEU A 56 -9.93 -3.67 17.49
N ALA A 57 -10.15 -4.68 16.65
CA ALA A 57 -10.93 -5.86 17.02
C ALA A 57 -10.26 -6.63 18.15
N TRP A 58 -8.94 -6.82 18.07
CA TRP A 58 -8.15 -7.42 19.14
C TRP A 58 -8.22 -6.58 20.43
N ALA A 59 -8.04 -5.26 20.36
CA ALA A 59 -8.12 -4.39 21.53
C ALA A 59 -9.49 -4.41 22.21
N ARG A 60 -10.57 -4.42 21.42
CA ARG A 60 -11.95 -4.59 21.92
C ARG A 60 -12.13 -5.93 22.63
N HIS A 61 -11.59 -7.00 22.06
CA HIS A 61 -11.67 -8.34 22.65
C HIS A 61 -10.92 -8.43 23.98
N GLN A 62 -9.73 -7.82 24.06
CA GLN A 62 -8.95 -7.75 25.31
C GLN A 62 -9.67 -6.92 26.38
N ALA A 63 -10.19 -5.74 26.01
CA ALA A 63 -10.95 -4.90 26.93
C ALA A 63 -12.21 -5.60 27.47
N ALA A 64 -12.91 -6.36 26.62
CA ALA A 64 -14.09 -7.14 27.02
C ALA A 64 -13.76 -8.29 27.99
N ARG A 65 -12.52 -8.82 27.95
CA ARG A 65 -12.06 -9.86 28.89
C ARG A 65 -11.58 -9.30 30.24
N GLY A 66 -11.52 -7.98 30.38
CA GLY A 66 -10.95 -7.34 31.57
C GLY A 66 -9.46 -7.61 31.76
N GLU A 67 -8.76 -8.05 30.70
CA GLU A 67 -7.30 -8.19 30.75
C GLU A 67 -6.66 -6.79 30.79
N PRO A 68 -5.59 -6.60 31.59
CA PRO A 68 -5.02 -5.28 31.79
C PRO A 68 -4.47 -4.70 30.49
N ALA A 69 -4.50 -3.36 30.43
CA ALA A 69 -3.71 -2.52 29.53
C ALA A 69 -2.36 -3.17 29.19
N THR A 70 -2.02 -3.24 27.91
CA THR A 70 -0.70 -3.75 27.51
C THR A 70 0.37 -2.86 28.13
N ALA A 71 1.39 -3.46 28.77
CA ALA A 71 2.50 -2.74 29.42
C ALA A 71 3.43 -1.99 28.43
N GLY A 72 3.03 -1.89 27.16
CA GLY A 72 3.74 -1.27 26.06
C GLY A 72 3.09 -1.58 24.72
N PRO A 73 3.57 -0.96 23.63
CA PRO A 73 3.09 -1.23 22.28
C PRO A 73 3.37 -2.68 21.90
N LEU A 74 2.31 -3.47 21.66
CA LEU A 74 2.44 -4.82 21.13
C LEU A 74 2.78 -4.72 19.64
N SER A 75 4.05 -4.89 19.28
CA SER A 75 4.51 -4.88 17.89
C SER A 75 4.29 -6.23 17.23
N LEU A 76 3.30 -6.32 16.34
CA LEU A 76 3.10 -7.45 15.46
C LEU A 76 3.88 -7.23 14.17
N ASP A 77 4.91 -8.07 13.96
CA ASP A 77 5.55 -8.19 12.66
C ASP A 77 4.67 -9.02 11.75
N ALA A 78 4.16 -8.38 10.70
CA ALA A 78 3.32 -9.01 9.70
C ALA A 78 4.09 -9.27 8.39
N SER A 79 5.43 -9.40 8.48
CA SER A 79 6.31 -9.85 7.39
C SER A 79 5.87 -11.15 6.71
N LEU A 80 5.05 -11.97 7.39
CA LEU A 80 4.42 -13.17 6.82
C LEU A 80 3.32 -12.88 5.77
N LEU A 81 2.83 -11.63 5.67
CA LEU A 81 1.79 -11.24 4.70
C LEU A 81 2.35 -10.96 3.28
N GLY A 82 3.65 -11.16 3.06
CA GLY A 82 4.31 -11.05 1.76
C GLY A 82 5.53 -10.12 1.78
N ASP A 83 5.93 -9.62 0.60
CA ASP A 83 7.10 -8.74 0.42
C ASP A 83 6.97 -7.35 1.08
N SER A 84 5.82 -7.05 1.67
CA SER A 84 5.56 -5.81 2.37
C SER A 84 6.00 -5.90 3.83
N ARG A 85 6.86 -4.98 4.28
CA ARG A 85 7.16 -4.83 5.71
C ARG A 85 6.00 -4.14 6.37
N ALA A 86 5.22 -4.87 7.15
CA ALA A 86 4.08 -4.36 7.88
C ALA A 86 4.28 -4.54 9.38
N VAL A 87 4.08 -3.46 10.13
CA VAL A 87 4.19 -3.39 11.57
C VAL A 87 2.88 -2.81 12.10
N LEU A 88 2.33 -3.45 13.12
CA LEU A 88 1.19 -2.98 13.89
C LEU A 88 1.61 -2.87 15.35
N ALA A 89 1.50 -1.70 15.94
CA ALA A 89 1.67 -1.48 17.36
C ALA A 89 0.31 -1.12 17.99
N VAL A 90 -0.09 -1.86 19.01
CA VAL A 90 -1.32 -1.58 19.77
C VAL A 90 -0.97 -1.29 21.22
N GLU A 91 -1.44 -0.16 21.71
CA GLU A 91 -1.34 0.27 23.10
C GLU A 91 -2.74 0.49 23.64
N ILE A 92 -3.04 -0.11 24.79
CA ILE A 92 -4.33 0.02 25.47
C ILE A 92 -4.04 0.67 26.82
N ALA A 93 -4.70 1.79 27.11
CA ALA A 93 -4.59 2.49 28.39
C ALA A 93 -5.98 2.60 29.02
N MET A 94 -6.08 2.30 30.31
CA MET A 94 -7.31 2.52 31.07
C MET A 94 -7.33 3.95 31.60
N ARG A 95 -8.36 4.72 31.28
CA ARG A 95 -8.56 6.09 31.77
C ARG A 95 -9.90 6.21 32.49
N GLY A 96 -9.87 5.95 33.80
CA GLY A 96 -11.10 5.89 34.60
C GLY A 96 -11.94 4.67 34.20
N ASP A 97 -13.20 4.90 33.82
CA ASP A 97 -14.15 3.86 33.43
C ASP A 97 -14.16 3.55 31.91
N ALA A 98 -13.32 4.26 31.14
CA ALA A 98 -13.18 4.07 29.70
C ALA A 98 -11.79 3.53 29.35
N ALA A 99 -11.74 2.56 28.44
CA ALA A 99 -10.49 2.10 27.84
C ALA A 99 -10.18 2.95 26.60
N GLU A 100 -9.00 3.55 26.54
CA GLU A 100 -8.46 4.21 25.35
C GLU A 100 -7.48 3.26 24.64
N CYS A 101 -7.52 3.24 23.31
CA CYS A 101 -6.63 2.41 22.50
C CYS A 101 -5.94 3.28 21.45
N ARG A 102 -4.60 3.21 21.41
CA ARG A 102 -3.77 3.78 20.36
C ARG A 102 -3.28 2.66 19.46
N ILE A 103 -3.53 2.81 18.16
CA ILE A 103 -3.11 1.87 17.13
C ILE A 103 -2.19 2.61 16.17
N GLU A 104 -0.97 2.13 16.06
CA GLU A 104 0.00 2.61 15.09
C GLU A 104 0.22 1.53 14.03
N THR A 105 0.07 1.92 12.78
CA THR A 105 0.29 1.06 11.61
C THR A 105 1.42 1.65 10.80
N SER A 106 2.38 0.82 10.42
CA SER A 106 3.44 1.16 9.49
C SER A 106 3.52 0.07 8.44
N ALA A 107 3.46 0.44 7.16
CA ALA A 107 3.56 -0.49 6.05
C ALA A 107 4.48 0.08 4.96
N ALA A 108 5.33 -0.76 4.40
CA ALA A 108 6.22 -0.40 3.31
C ALA A 108 6.21 -1.47 2.21
N LYS A 109 6.26 -1.02 0.96
CA LYS A 109 6.38 -1.85 -0.23
C LYS A 109 7.26 -1.14 -1.26
N GLY A 110 8.37 -1.77 -1.64
CA GLY A 110 9.34 -1.17 -2.57
C GLY A 110 9.84 0.20 -2.07
N ARG A 111 9.55 1.26 -2.84
CA ARG A 111 9.92 2.66 -2.52
C ARG A 111 8.83 3.45 -1.78
N GLN A 112 7.66 2.86 -1.54
CA GLN A 112 6.55 3.53 -0.87
C GLN A 112 6.42 3.04 0.58
N SER A 113 6.08 3.95 1.48
CA SER A 113 5.72 3.63 2.86
C SER A 113 4.58 4.52 3.34
N ILE A 114 3.80 3.98 4.28
CA ILE A 114 2.73 4.68 4.97
C ILE A 114 2.84 4.38 6.45
N SER A 115 2.76 5.43 7.28
CA SER A 115 2.72 5.31 8.73
C SER A 115 1.58 6.17 9.27
N LYS A 116 0.75 5.61 10.14
CA LYS A 116 -0.39 6.30 10.75
C LYS A 116 -0.55 5.87 12.19
N ALA A 117 -0.90 6.84 13.04
CA ALA A 117 -1.37 6.60 14.39
C ALA A 117 -2.85 6.99 14.47
N ARG A 118 -3.65 6.16 15.14
CA ARG A 118 -5.08 6.38 15.36
C ARG A 118 -5.40 6.12 16.83
N GLN A 119 -6.26 6.95 17.40
CA GLN A 119 -6.76 6.77 18.76
C GLN A 119 -8.24 6.41 18.71
N TYR A 120 -8.65 5.46 19.55
CA TYR A 120 -10.00 4.94 19.65
C TYR A 120 -10.41 4.88 21.12
N VAL A 121 -11.65 5.29 21.40
CA VAL A 121 -12.29 5.03 22.70
C VAL A 121 -13.00 3.68 22.61
N LEU A 122 -12.64 2.77 23.50
CA LEU A 122 -13.26 1.47 23.66
C LEU A 122 -14.36 1.62 24.71
N SER A 123 -15.62 1.78 24.28
CA SER A 123 -16.75 1.65 25.21
C SER A 123 -16.91 0.18 25.57
N ALA A 124 -16.77 -0.13 26.86
CA ALA A 124 -17.25 -1.39 27.41
C ALA A 124 -18.77 -1.44 27.18
N ARG A 125 -19.26 -2.54 26.61
CA ARG A 125 -20.68 -2.83 26.48
C ARG A 125 -21.08 -3.83 27.55
#